data_AF-A0A4W5NUF1-F1
#
_entry.id   AF-A0A4W5NUF1-F1
#
_cell.length_a   1.000
_cell.length_b   1.000
_cell.length_c   1.000
_cell.angle_alpha   90.00
_cell.angle_beta   90.00
_cell.angle_gamma   90.00
#
_symmetry.space_group_name_H-M   'P 1'
#
loop_
_entity.id
_entity.type
_entity.pdbx_description
1 polymer ?
#
loop_
_entity_poly.entity_id
_entity_poly.type
_entity_poly.pdbx_seq_one_letter_code
_entity_poly.pdbx_strand_id
1 'polypeptide(L)'
;MTCLVQTGGTREIYHFHYTTWPDFGVPESPASFLNFLVKVRESGSLGPEHGPSVVHCSAGIGRSGTFSLVDTCLILMDKRKDPSSVDIQRVLLDMREYRMGLIQTPDQLRFSYRAVLEGAKSIMGDCSVQVTQLTPNHTPS
;
A
#
# COMPACT_ATOMS: atom_id res chain seq x y z
N MET A 1 -22.94 -20.09 14.61
CA MET A 1 -21.71 -20.60 15.24
C MET A 1 -21.34 -19.63 16.36
N THR A 2 -20.85 -20.17 17.48
CA THR A 2 -21.11 -19.75 18.87
C THR A 2 -20.45 -18.47 19.40
N CYS A 3 -21.21 -17.83 20.30
CA CYS A 3 -20.80 -17.17 21.55
C CYS A 3 -19.83 -15.98 21.47
N LEU A 4 -20.39 -14.75 21.50
CA LEU A 4 -19.65 -13.59 21.99
C LEU A 4 -19.80 -13.56 23.52
N VAL A 5 -18.73 -13.91 24.22
CA VAL A 5 -18.53 -13.55 25.61
C VAL A 5 -18.51 -12.02 25.66
N GLN A 6 -19.54 -11.42 26.25
CA GLN A 6 -19.61 -9.97 26.44
C GLN A 6 -18.67 -9.60 27.59
N THR A 7 -17.39 -9.43 27.28
CA THR A 7 -16.48 -8.73 28.18
C THR A 7 -16.82 -7.24 28.08
N GLY A 8 -17.02 -6.56 29.20
CA GLY A 8 -17.44 -5.13 29.24
C GLY A 8 -16.38 -4.14 28.76
N GLY A 9 -15.41 -4.56 27.94
CA GLY A 9 -14.35 -3.72 27.41
C GLY A 9 -14.73 -3.10 26.08
N THR A 10 -14.41 -1.81 25.90
CA THR A 10 -14.52 -1.11 24.63
C THR A 10 -13.16 -1.08 23.91
N ARG A 11 -13.18 -0.99 22.58
CA ARG A 11 -11.98 -0.85 21.75
C ARG A 11 -12.23 0.20 20.69
N GLU A 12 -11.27 1.09 20.49
CA GLU A 12 -11.27 2.01 19.36
C GLU A 12 -10.78 1.27 18.10
N ILE A 13 -11.42 1.52 16.95
CA ILE A 13 -11.09 0.89 15.68
C ILE A 13 -10.96 1.99 14.62
N TYR A 14 -9.79 2.06 13.97
CA TYR A 14 -9.61 2.90 12.80
C TYR A 14 -10.10 2.18 11.53
N HIS A 15 -10.99 2.84 10.78
CA HIS A 15 -11.52 2.30 9.54
C HIS A 15 -11.07 3.17 8.36
N PHE A 16 -10.15 2.64 7.55
CA PHE A 16 -9.59 3.32 6.39
C PHE A 16 -10.30 2.87 5.12
N HIS A 17 -10.99 3.81 4.45
CA HIS A 17 -11.78 3.51 3.25
C HIS A 17 -11.18 4.18 2.01
N TYR A 18 -10.58 3.39 1.13
CA TYR A 18 -10.11 3.85 -0.17
C TYR A 18 -11.24 3.74 -1.21
N THR A 19 -11.90 4.87 -1.50
CA THR A 19 -13.16 4.91 -2.26
C THR A 19 -13.00 5.02 -3.78
N THR A 20 -11.82 5.38 -4.27
CA THR A 20 -11.58 5.70 -5.68
C THR A 20 -10.89 4.56 -6.45
N TRP A 21 -10.83 3.34 -5.88
CA TRP A 21 -10.27 2.20 -6.58
C TRP A 21 -11.31 1.57 -7.53
N PRO A 22 -11.10 1.62 -8.86
CA PRO A 22 -12.05 1.09 -9.83
C PRO A 22 -12.22 -0.43 -9.72
N ASP A 23 -13.43 -0.93 -9.94
CA ASP A 23 -13.78 -2.34 -9.63
C ASP A 23 -12.99 -3.40 -10.42
N PHE A 24 -12.46 -3.04 -11.58
CA PHE A 24 -11.67 -3.93 -12.45
C PHE A 24 -10.32 -3.33 -12.88
N GLY A 25 -9.89 -2.25 -12.23
CA GLY A 25 -8.70 -1.51 -12.62
C GLY A 25 -7.70 -1.34 -11.50
N VAL A 26 -6.86 -0.33 -11.68
CA VAL A 26 -5.87 0.14 -10.72
C VAL A 26 -6.04 1.64 -10.54
N PRO A 27 -5.58 2.23 -9.42
CA PRO A 27 -5.49 3.67 -9.31
C PRO A 27 -4.69 4.26 -10.48
N GLU A 28 -5.10 5.41 -11.01
CA GLU A 28 -4.45 6.05 -12.16
C GLU A 28 -2.96 6.36 -11.87
N SER A 29 -2.70 6.75 -10.62
CA SER A 29 -1.40 7.17 -10.13
C SER A 29 -1.06 6.46 -8.82
N PRO A 30 0.17 5.90 -8.68
CA PRO A 30 0.66 5.36 -7.42
C PRO A 30 0.67 6.37 -6.27
N ALA A 31 0.77 7.68 -6.55
CA ALA A 31 0.88 8.70 -5.52
C ALA A 31 -0.33 8.73 -4.57
N SER A 32 -1.55 8.62 -5.11
CA SER A 32 -2.77 8.60 -4.31
C SER A 32 -2.84 7.36 -3.40
N PHE A 33 -2.43 6.21 -3.93
CA PHE A 33 -2.36 4.95 -3.20
C PHE A 33 -1.28 5.00 -2.10
N LEU A 34 -0.10 5.52 -2.42
CA LEU A 34 1.00 5.65 -1.47
C LEU A 34 0.66 6.64 -0.35
N ASN A 35 0.02 7.76 -0.65
CA ASN A 35 -0.46 8.70 0.36
C ASN A 35 -1.46 8.02 1.32
N PHE A 36 -2.38 7.22 0.78
CA PHE A 36 -3.28 6.43 1.63
C PHE A 36 -2.52 5.42 2.50
N LEU A 37 -1.58 4.67 1.93
CA LEU A 37 -0.76 3.71 2.68
C LEU A 37 0.03 4.40 3.81
N VAL A 38 0.62 5.57 3.54
CA VAL A 38 1.30 6.39 4.54
C VAL A 38 0.34 6.76 5.66
N LYS A 39 -0.87 7.21 5.37
CA LYS A 39 -1.87 7.55 6.40
C LYS A 39 -2.27 6.34 7.26
N VAL A 40 -2.38 5.15 6.65
CA VAL A 40 -2.62 3.91 7.41
C VAL A 40 -1.44 3.60 8.33
N ARG A 41 -0.19 3.74 7.84
CA ARG A 41 1.02 3.50 8.65
C ARG A 41 1.19 4.52 9.79
N GLU A 42 0.97 5.81 9.52
CA GLU A 42 1.06 6.91 10.50
C GLU A 42 0.08 6.72 11.66
N SER A 43 -1.03 6.01 11.45
CA SER A 43 -1.98 5.70 12.52
C SER A 43 -1.50 4.66 13.54
N GLY A 44 -0.40 3.94 13.25
CA GLY A 44 0.06 2.83 14.08
C GLY A 44 -0.72 1.52 13.89
N SER A 45 -1.78 1.50 13.08
CA SER A 45 -2.62 0.30 12.86
C SER A 45 -1.88 -0.91 12.26
N LEU A 46 -0.75 -0.67 11.60
CA LEU A 46 0.13 -1.71 11.02
C LEU A 46 1.33 -2.05 11.91
N GLY A 47 1.42 -1.45 13.11
CA GLY A 47 2.50 -1.67 14.05
C GLY A 47 2.35 -3.00 14.82
N PRO A 48 3.46 -3.54 15.35
CA PRO A 48 3.45 -4.81 16.10
C PRO A 48 2.78 -4.71 17.48
N GLU A 49 2.50 -3.48 17.96
CA GLU A 49 1.85 -3.24 19.25
C GLU A 49 0.38 -3.71 19.29
N HIS A 50 -0.20 -4.00 18.11
CA HIS A 50 -1.60 -4.37 17.92
C HIS A 50 -1.71 -5.74 17.23
N GLY A 51 -2.92 -6.31 17.23
CA GLY A 51 -3.22 -7.45 16.38
C GLY A 51 -3.07 -7.12 14.89
N PRO A 52 -3.01 -8.14 14.01
CA PRO A 52 -2.88 -7.92 12.57
C PRO A 52 -4.07 -7.11 12.03
N SER A 53 -3.76 -6.09 11.22
CA SER A 53 -4.77 -5.28 10.54
C SER A 53 -5.63 -6.13 9.59
N VAL A 54 -6.92 -5.83 9.55
CA VAL A 54 -7.87 -6.44 8.61
C VAL A 54 -7.87 -5.62 7.32
N VAL A 55 -7.43 -6.24 6.21
CA VAL A 55 -7.48 -5.65 4.87
C VAL A 55 -8.48 -6.43 4.03
N HIS A 56 -9.48 -5.74 3.47
CA HIS A 56 -10.48 -6.38 2.63
C HIS A 56 -10.81 -5.57 1.37
N CYS A 57 -11.46 -6.24 0.42
CA CYS A 57 -12.17 -5.62 -0.69
C CYS A 57 -13.49 -6.37 -0.83
N SER A 58 -13.92 -6.76 -2.03
CA SER A 58 -15.06 -7.67 -2.20
C SER A 58 -14.64 -9.12 -1.91
N ALA A 59 -13.75 -9.70 -2.73
CA ALA A 59 -13.25 -11.07 -2.54
C ALA A 59 -12.02 -11.18 -1.61
N GLY A 60 -11.41 -10.04 -1.26
CA GLY A 60 -10.23 -10.00 -0.38
C GLY A 60 -8.95 -10.56 -1.02
N ILE A 61 -8.80 -10.52 -2.35
CA ILE A 61 -7.64 -11.09 -3.05
C ILE A 61 -6.97 -10.13 -4.05
N GLY A 62 -7.72 -9.36 -4.84
CA GLY A 62 -7.16 -8.42 -5.81
C GLY A 62 -6.55 -7.18 -5.16
N ARG A 63 -7.40 -6.18 -4.85
CA ARG A 63 -6.99 -4.89 -4.25
C ARG A 63 -6.28 -5.09 -2.91
N SER A 64 -6.79 -6.02 -2.10
CA SER A 64 -6.19 -6.39 -0.81
C SER A 64 -4.78 -6.97 -1.00
N GLY A 65 -4.58 -7.84 -1.99
CA GLY A 65 -3.27 -8.40 -2.31
C GLY A 65 -2.30 -7.32 -2.80
N THR A 66 -2.75 -6.41 -3.66
CA THR A 66 -1.96 -5.25 -4.10
C THR A 66 -1.54 -4.37 -2.92
N PHE A 67 -2.46 -4.07 -2.00
CA PHE A 67 -2.17 -3.29 -0.79
C PHE A 67 -1.08 -3.95 0.07
N SER A 68 -1.31 -5.20 0.45
CA SER A 68 -0.41 -5.95 1.32
C SER A 68 0.96 -6.21 0.68
N LEU A 69 1.01 -6.44 -0.64
CA LEU A 69 2.29 -6.65 -1.34
C LEU A 69 3.14 -5.39 -1.35
N VAL A 70 2.54 -4.23 -1.67
CA VAL A 70 3.29 -2.97 -1.73
C VAL A 70 3.82 -2.61 -0.34
N ASP A 71 2.99 -2.68 0.71
CA ASP A 71 3.43 -2.43 2.08
C ASP A 71 4.58 -3.36 2.50
N THR A 72 4.43 -4.67 2.27
CA THR A 72 5.44 -5.67 2.62
C THR A 72 6.77 -5.40 1.92
N CYS A 73 6.74 -5.14 0.61
CA CYS A 73 7.95 -4.84 -0.16
C CYS A 73 8.66 -3.59 0.39
N LEU A 74 7.92 -2.50 0.65
CA LEU A 74 8.50 -1.26 1.18
C LEU A 74 9.13 -1.47 2.56
N ILE A 75 8.50 -2.25 3.44
CA ILE A 75 9.08 -2.63 4.74
C ILE A 75 10.38 -3.43 4.55
N LEU A 76 10.37 -4.41 3.65
CA LEU A 76 11.56 -5.24 3.41
C LEU A 76 12.72 -4.41 2.86
N MET A 77 12.44 -3.47 1.95
CA MET A 77 13.45 -2.56 1.41
C MET A 77 14.02 -1.66 2.51
N ASP A 78 13.17 -1.06 3.34
CA ASP A 78 13.60 -0.21 4.44
C ASP A 78 14.42 -0.97 5.50
N LYS A 79 14.00 -2.20 5.85
CA LYS A 79 14.74 -3.05 6.80
C LYS A 79 16.10 -3.48 6.29
N ARG A 80 16.23 -3.75 4.98
CA ARG A 80 17.49 -4.21 4.36
C ARG A 80 18.40 -3.06 3.95
N LYS A 81 17.87 -1.82 3.89
CA LYS A 81 18.55 -0.64 3.36
C LYS A 81 19.10 -0.83 1.94
N ASP A 82 18.44 -1.70 1.18
CA ASP A 82 18.78 -2.03 -0.20
C ASP A 82 17.51 -2.41 -0.98
N PRO A 83 16.99 -1.53 -1.85
CA PRO A 83 15.82 -1.83 -2.67
C PRO A 83 16.06 -2.94 -3.69
N SER A 84 17.31 -3.15 -4.13
CA SER A 84 17.63 -4.18 -5.12
C SER A 84 17.53 -5.59 -4.53
N SER A 85 17.53 -5.71 -3.20
CA SER A 85 17.42 -6.98 -2.49
C SER A 85 16.00 -7.58 -2.47
N VAL A 86 14.97 -6.84 -2.90
CA VAL A 86 13.57 -7.28 -2.79
C VAL A 86 13.03 -7.74 -4.14
N ASP A 87 12.83 -9.06 -4.26
CA ASP A 87 12.11 -9.67 -5.38
C ASP A 87 10.59 -9.64 -5.11
N ILE A 88 9.91 -8.74 -5.80
CA ILE A 88 8.45 -8.55 -5.69
C ILE A 88 7.67 -9.82 -6.06
N GLN A 89 8.14 -10.61 -7.04
CA GLN A 89 7.43 -11.84 -7.44
C GLN A 89 7.58 -12.90 -6.36
N ARG A 90 8.79 -13.04 -5.80
CA ARG A 90 9.03 -13.98 -4.71
C ARG A 90 8.16 -13.64 -3.50
N VAL A 91 8.11 -12.37 -3.10
CA VAL A 91 7.24 -11.92 -2.01
C VAL A 91 5.76 -12.24 -2.30
N LEU A 92 5.28 -11.99 -3.53
CA LEU A 92 3.90 -12.33 -3.90
C LEU A 92 3.64 -13.84 -3.84
N LEU A 93 4.58 -14.66 -4.30
CA LEU A 93 4.46 -16.12 -4.23
C LEU A 93 4.40 -16.61 -2.79
N ASP A 94 5.26 -16.09 -1.92
CA ASP A 94 5.26 -16.43 -0.49
C ASP A 94 3.93 -15.99 0.16
N MET A 95 3.41 -14.80 -0.16
CA MET A 95 2.09 -14.35 0.34
C MET A 95 0.93 -15.24 -0.15
N ARG A 96 1.03 -15.81 -1.35
CA ARG A 96 0.00 -16.71 -1.92
C ARG A 96 -0.08 -18.05 -1.21
N GLU A 97 0.93 -18.43 -0.43
CA GLU A 97 0.88 -19.62 0.43
C GLU A 97 -0.14 -19.45 1.58
N TYR A 98 -0.36 -18.21 2.04
CA TYR A 98 -1.30 -17.89 3.11
C TYR A 98 -2.71 -17.59 2.61
N ARG A 99 -2.84 -17.04 1.40
CA ARG A 99 -4.14 -16.78 0.76
C ARG A 99 -4.01 -16.89 -0.75
N MET A 100 -4.78 -17.78 -1.35
CA MET A 100 -4.77 -17.96 -2.80
C MET A 100 -5.24 -16.71 -3.55
N GLY A 101 -4.79 -16.59 -4.80
CA GLY A 101 -5.33 -15.60 -5.75
C GLY A 101 -4.97 -14.15 -5.48
N LEU A 102 -4.02 -13.85 -4.57
CA LEU A 102 -3.57 -12.47 -4.37
C LEU A 102 -3.09 -11.87 -5.68
N ILE A 103 -3.57 -10.67 -6.01
CA ILE A 103 -3.38 -10.01 -7.32
C ILE A 103 -4.03 -10.82 -8.44
N GLN A 104 -5.11 -10.27 -9.01
CA GLN A 104 -6.01 -10.94 -9.95
C GLN A 104 -5.72 -10.62 -11.41
N THR A 105 -5.12 -9.47 -11.71
CA THR A 105 -4.86 -9.02 -13.08
C THR A 105 -3.39 -8.64 -13.29
N PRO A 106 -2.87 -8.76 -14.52
CA PRO A 106 -1.54 -8.26 -14.86
C PRO A 106 -1.37 -6.77 -14.55
N ASP A 107 -2.42 -5.98 -14.71
CA ASP A 107 -2.39 -4.54 -14.41
C ASP A 107 -2.21 -4.27 -12.93
N GLN A 108 -2.84 -5.06 -12.05
CA GLN A 108 -2.62 -4.98 -10.60
C GLN A 108 -1.17 -5.31 -10.24
N LEU A 109 -0.57 -6.33 -10.88
CA LEU A 109 0.84 -6.65 -10.67
C LEU A 109 1.73 -5.51 -11.14
N ARG A 110 1.51 -5.01 -12.37
CA ARG A 110 2.24 -3.87 -12.92
C ARG A 110 2.11 -2.62 -12.04
N PHE A 111 0.93 -2.37 -11.48
CA PHE A 111 0.70 -1.29 -10.54
C PHE A 111 1.48 -1.50 -9.24
N SER A 112 1.50 -2.71 -8.68
CA SER A 112 2.32 -3.03 -7.50
C SER A 112 3.79 -2.69 -7.73
N TYR A 113 4.37 -3.07 -8.87
CA TYR A 113 5.74 -2.68 -9.22
C TYR A 113 5.92 -1.16 -9.24
N ARG A 114 5.03 -0.44 -9.95
CA ARG A 114 5.10 1.03 -10.00
C ARG A 114 5.01 1.68 -8.63
N ALA A 115 4.11 1.19 -7.77
CA ALA A 115 3.93 1.72 -6.42
C ALA A 115 5.13 1.43 -5.50
N VAL A 116 5.70 0.23 -5.57
CA VAL A 116 6.92 -0.11 -4.83
C VAL A 116 8.10 0.75 -5.28
N LEU A 117 8.33 0.88 -6.61
CA LEU A 117 9.42 1.69 -7.14
C LEU A 117 9.28 3.17 -6.76
N GLU A 118 8.06 3.72 -6.83
CA GLU A 118 7.80 5.10 -6.45
C GLU A 118 7.97 5.32 -4.94
N GLY A 119 7.44 4.42 -4.11
CA GLY A 119 7.59 4.48 -2.66
C GLY A 119 9.03 4.29 -2.19
N ALA A 120 9.82 3.49 -2.89
CA ALA A 120 11.23 3.27 -2.56
C ALA A 120 12.07 4.55 -2.69
N LYS A 121 11.74 5.45 -3.64
CA LYS A 121 12.41 6.76 -3.76
C LYS A 121 12.26 7.59 -2.49
N SER A 122 11.06 7.57 -1.90
CA SER A 122 10.78 8.28 -0.65
C SER A 122 11.52 7.69 0.55
N ILE A 123 11.75 6.36 0.57
CA ILE A 123 12.50 5.68 1.63
C ILE A 123 14.01 5.95 1.52
N MET A 124 14.54 6.02 0.30
CA MET A 124 15.97 6.21 0.04
C MET A 124 16.46 7.66 0.20
N GLY A 125 15.57 8.63 0.44
CA GLY A 125 15.94 10.02 0.65
C GLY A 125 16.29 10.78 -0.64
N ASP A 126 15.78 10.35 -1.81
CA ASP A 126 15.90 11.15 -3.03
C ASP A 126 15.03 12.42 -2.91
N CYS A 127 15.67 13.50 -2.48
CA CYS A 127 15.10 14.83 -2.29
C CYS A 127 14.89 15.58 -3.63
N SER A 128 14.53 14.86 -4.70
CA SER A 128 14.54 15.39 -6.08
C SER A 128 13.26 15.11 -6.84
N VAL A 129 12.09 15.29 -6.21
CA VAL A 129 10.85 15.50 -6.96
C VAL A 129 10.00 16.58 -6.26
N GLN A 130 10.47 17.83 -6.30
CA GLN A 130 9.54 18.95 -6.39
C GLN A 130 9.31 19.20 -7.88
N VAL A 131 8.10 18.85 -8.35
CA VAL A 131 7.61 19.27 -9.65
C VAL A 131 7.63 20.80 -9.66
N THR A 132 8.57 21.37 -10.42
CA THR A 132 8.63 22.80 -10.71
C THR A 132 7.29 23.23 -11.30
N GLN A 133 6.49 23.93 -10.51
CA GLN A 133 5.32 24.64 -11.02
C GLN A 133 5.81 25.74 -11.96
N LEU A 134 5.22 25.74 -13.15
CA LEU A 134 5.48 26.63 -14.27
C LEU A 134 5.31 28.09 -13.86
N THR A 135 6.33 28.93 -14.06
CA THR A 135 6.15 30.39 -14.10
C THR A 135 5.75 30.78 -15.53
N PRO A 136 4.61 31.46 -15.76
CA PRO A 136 4.32 32.06 -17.04
C PRO A 136 5.12 33.35 -17.20
N ASN A 137 6.09 33.35 -18.11
CA ASN A 137 6.78 34.55 -18.58
C ASN A 137 5.75 35.58 -19.09
N HIS A 138 5.60 36.69 -18.40
CA HIS A 138 5.00 37.91 -18.96
C HIS A 138 6.13 38.84 -19.40
N THR A 139 6.23 39.06 -20.71
CA THR A 139 7.08 40.07 -21.34
C THR A 139 6.37 41.43 -21.23
N PRO A 140 7.03 42.51 -20.77
CA PRO A 140 6.43 43.84 -20.83
C PRO A 140 6.56 44.42 -22.24
N SER A 141 5.49 45.09 -22.70
CA SER A 141 5.51 46.03 -23.83
C SER A 141 5.96 47.41 -23.37
#